data_AF-A0A4Q4UK74-F1
#
_entry.id   AF-A0A4Q4UK74-F1
#
_cell.length_a   1.000
_cell.length_b   1.000
_cell.length_c   1.000
_cell.angle_alpha   90.00
_cell.angle_beta   90.00
_cell.angle_gamma   90.00
#
_symmetry.space_group_name_H-M   'P 1'
#
loop_
_entity.id
_entity.type
_entity.pdbx_description
1 polymer ?
#
loop_
_entity_poly.entity_id
_entity_poly.type
_entity_poly.pdbx_seq_one_letter_code
_entity_poly.pdbx_strand_id
1 'polypeptide(L)'
;MSTPLDVDPAAFPILQSLEMPKPFIARRWLQCKPEAWFRDSPVDDRDRALLDAQDAPWVHYAKTSYLRKVYHVKQGEGFKTTNWTVENDDACKKMVAEAGGQLVGFGCDISNPAQWKSMKVNVNITAKNTSFDWGFLSTVPSKVRIFRGPVYTCQYHPWDAMILRDCYANTGGMMEVDSISSRYWDILVMKMCEDYDYPWVVVAVKDAGPYKPENHRACFCC
;
A
#
# COMPACT_ATOMS: atom_id res chain seq x y z
N MET A 1 -18.53 -22.63 11.01
CA MET A 1 -18.71 -21.25 10.50
C MET A 1 -18.60 -20.33 11.69
N SER A 2 -17.45 -19.69 11.88
CA SER A 2 -17.26 -18.76 13.00
C SER A 2 -17.89 -17.43 12.61
N THR A 3 -18.81 -16.94 13.42
CA THR A 3 -19.43 -15.62 13.28
C THR A 3 -18.35 -14.52 13.31
N PRO A 4 -18.45 -13.46 12.49
CA PRO A 4 -17.56 -12.31 12.65
C PRO A 4 -17.88 -11.67 14.01
N LEU A 5 -16.86 -11.49 14.84
CA LEU A 5 -16.97 -10.69 16.06
C LEU A 5 -17.31 -9.27 15.63
N ASP A 6 -18.55 -8.85 15.87
CA ASP A 6 -18.98 -7.46 15.78
C ASP A 6 -18.13 -6.67 16.79
N VAL A 7 -17.08 -6.00 16.33
CA VAL A 7 -16.21 -5.22 17.20
C VAL A 7 -16.88 -3.89 17.48
N ASP A 8 -17.42 -3.80 18.69
CA ASP A 8 -18.02 -2.62 19.30
C ASP A 8 -17.10 -1.37 19.16
N PRO A 9 -17.63 -0.21 18.75
CA PRO A 9 -16.96 1.09 18.86
C PRO A 9 -16.33 1.37 20.24
N ALA A 10 -16.83 0.77 21.32
CA ALA A 10 -16.26 0.80 22.67
C ALA A 10 -14.92 0.05 22.80
N ALA A 11 -14.45 -0.66 21.77
CA ALA A 11 -13.12 -1.27 21.73
C ALA A 11 -11.99 -0.25 21.45
N PHE A 12 -12.31 0.97 21.02
CA PHE A 12 -11.29 1.99 20.71
C PHE A 12 -10.47 2.45 21.92
N PRO A 13 -11.09 2.74 23.09
CA PRO A 13 -10.32 3.04 24.31
C PRO A 13 -9.50 1.85 24.80
N ILE A 14 -9.97 0.63 24.58
CA ILE A 14 -9.31 -0.62 25.02
C ILE A 14 -8.08 -0.94 24.15
N LEU A 15 -8.13 -0.67 22.85
CA LEU A 15 -6.98 -0.89 21.96
C LEU A 15 -5.93 0.20 22.12
N GLN A 16 -6.33 1.43 22.48
CA GLN A 16 -5.42 2.51 22.84
C GLN A 16 -4.72 2.28 24.19
N SER A 17 -5.36 1.57 25.13
CA SER A 17 -4.77 1.25 26.45
C SER A 17 -3.75 0.10 26.41
N LEU A 18 -3.60 -0.60 25.29
CA LEU A 18 -2.71 -1.76 25.12
C LEU A 18 -1.29 -1.41 24.60
N GLU A 19 -0.87 -0.14 24.61
CA GLU A 19 0.42 0.35 24.07
C GLU A 19 0.73 -0.07 22.61
N MET A 20 -0.26 -0.59 21.87
CA MET A 20 -0.06 -1.04 20.50
C MET A 20 0.17 0.17 19.59
N PRO A 21 1.18 0.13 18.70
CA PRO A 21 1.38 1.23 17.76
C PRO A 21 0.12 1.41 16.90
N LYS A 22 -0.31 2.67 16.73
CA LYS A 22 -1.47 3.08 15.92
C LYS A 22 -1.59 2.33 14.56
N PRO A 23 -0.49 2.06 13.83
CA PRO A 23 -0.51 1.22 12.63
C PRO A 23 -1.19 -0.14 12.78
N PHE A 24 -0.91 -0.84 13.88
CA PHE A 24 -1.46 -2.17 14.14
C PHE A 24 -2.92 -2.11 14.60
N ILE A 25 -3.31 -1.05 15.32
CA ILE A 25 -4.70 -0.84 15.71
C ILE A 25 -5.58 -0.65 14.48
N ALA A 26 -5.18 0.22 13.55
CA ALA A 26 -5.99 0.48 12.37
C ALA A 26 -6.04 -0.75 11.44
N ARG A 27 -4.94 -1.51 11.34
CA ARG A 27 -4.95 -2.79 10.62
C ARG A 27 -5.96 -3.75 11.23
N ARG A 28 -5.97 -3.89 12.56
CA ARG A 28 -6.94 -4.74 13.27
C ARG A 28 -8.38 -4.30 13.03
N TRP A 29 -8.62 -3.01 12.95
CA TRP A 29 -9.94 -2.48 12.60
C TRP A 29 -10.34 -2.79 11.17
N LEU A 30 -9.43 -2.62 10.21
CA LEU A 30 -9.67 -2.99 8.81
C LEU A 30 -9.95 -4.49 8.66
N GLN A 31 -9.27 -5.35 9.45
CA GLN A 31 -9.54 -6.78 9.52
C GLN A 31 -10.94 -7.09 10.05
N CYS A 32 -11.35 -6.47 11.16
CA CYS A 32 -12.63 -6.77 11.80
C CYS A 32 -13.83 -6.16 11.07
N LYS A 33 -13.63 -5.00 10.42
CA LYS A 33 -14.69 -4.22 9.78
C LYS A 33 -14.28 -3.70 8.40
N PRO A 34 -13.96 -4.59 7.44
CA PRO A 34 -13.47 -4.19 6.12
C PRO A 34 -14.46 -3.30 5.36
N GLU A 35 -15.76 -3.51 5.52
CA GLU A 35 -16.81 -2.75 4.84
C GLU A 35 -16.75 -1.23 5.11
N ALA A 36 -16.18 -0.80 6.25
CA ALA A 36 -16.00 0.62 6.56
C ALA A 36 -14.99 1.32 5.63
N TRP A 37 -14.05 0.57 5.05
CA TRP A 37 -13.08 1.08 4.07
C TRP A 37 -13.49 0.74 2.64
N PHE A 38 -13.84 -0.53 2.40
CA PHE A 38 -14.15 -1.05 1.08
C PHE A 38 -15.48 -0.49 0.54
N ARG A 39 -16.42 -0.10 1.40
CA ARG A 39 -17.74 0.42 1.01
C ARG A 39 -18.40 -0.57 0.04
N ASP A 40 -18.77 -0.11 -1.15
CA ASP A 40 -19.36 -0.93 -2.21
C ASP A 40 -18.32 -1.62 -3.11
N SER A 41 -17.02 -1.39 -2.86
CA SER A 41 -15.94 -2.06 -3.58
C SER A 41 -15.83 -3.52 -3.13
N PRO A 42 -15.69 -4.49 -4.06
CA PRO A 42 -15.58 -5.89 -3.69
C PRO A 42 -14.33 -6.17 -2.85
N VAL A 43 -14.48 -7.05 -1.86
CA VAL A 43 -13.36 -7.65 -1.10
C VAL A 43 -13.17 -9.06 -1.65
N ASP A 44 -12.09 -9.29 -2.39
CA ASP A 44 -11.78 -10.63 -2.90
C ASP A 44 -10.95 -11.45 -1.88
N ASP A 45 -10.76 -12.73 -2.16
CA ASP A 45 -10.05 -13.63 -1.24
C ASP A 45 -8.57 -13.26 -1.08
N ARG A 46 -7.99 -12.56 -2.07
CA ARG A 46 -6.61 -12.08 -2.02
C ARG A 46 -6.50 -10.87 -1.09
N ASP A 47 -7.49 -9.97 -1.10
CA ASP A 47 -7.59 -8.90 -0.09
C ASP A 47 -7.69 -9.50 1.31
N ARG A 48 -8.61 -10.45 1.53
CA ARG A 48 -8.77 -11.10 2.85
C ARG A 48 -7.47 -11.76 3.33
N ALA A 49 -6.81 -12.51 2.45
CA ALA A 49 -5.53 -13.16 2.77
C ALA A 49 -4.42 -12.17 3.15
N LEU A 50 -4.42 -10.96 2.56
CA LEU A 50 -3.50 -9.89 2.95
C LEU A 50 -3.88 -9.26 4.29
N LEU A 51 -5.17 -9.02 4.53
CA LEU A 51 -5.65 -8.50 5.82
C LEU A 51 -5.22 -9.46 6.94
N ASP A 52 -5.44 -10.77 6.76
CA ASP A 52 -5.15 -11.82 7.74
C ASP A 52 -3.69 -12.30 7.78
N ALA A 53 -2.80 -11.67 6.99
CA ALA A 53 -1.42 -12.13 6.86
C ALA A 53 -0.65 -12.13 8.20
N GLN A 54 0.17 -13.13 8.46
CA GLN A 54 1.16 -13.00 9.52
C GLN A 54 2.30 -12.07 9.08
N ASP A 55 3.01 -11.50 10.04
CA ASP A 55 4.16 -10.64 9.76
C ASP A 55 5.22 -11.41 8.96
N ALA A 56 5.63 -10.85 7.82
CA ALA A 56 6.70 -11.41 7.02
C ALA A 56 8.00 -11.37 7.85
N PRO A 57 8.73 -12.50 7.97
CA PRO A 57 9.85 -12.62 8.92
C PRO A 57 11.04 -11.71 8.57
N TRP A 58 11.13 -11.30 7.31
CA TRP A 58 12.21 -10.47 6.78
C TRP A 58 11.89 -8.97 6.78
N VAL A 59 10.66 -8.56 7.11
CA VAL A 59 10.22 -7.16 7.08
C VAL A 59 10.26 -6.54 8.47
N HIS A 60 10.90 -5.38 8.57
CA HIS A 60 10.78 -4.51 9.74
C HIS A 60 9.58 -3.58 9.56
N TYR A 61 8.48 -3.87 10.26
CA TYR A 61 7.27 -3.05 10.28
C TYR A 61 7.48 -1.76 11.09
N ALA A 62 6.49 -0.86 11.07
CA ALA A 62 6.51 0.51 11.61
C ALA A 62 7.14 1.54 10.63
N LYS A 63 7.53 2.72 11.15
CA LYS A 63 7.89 3.91 10.35
C LYS A 63 9.11 3.74 9.44
N THR A 64 9.84 2.63 9.56
CA THR A 64 11.01 2.31 8.72
C THR A 64 10.60 1.68 7.39
N SER A 65 9.40 1.12 7.27
CA SER A 65 8.83 0.61 6.02
C SER A 65 7.60 1.40 5.62
N TYR A 66 7.62 2.04 4.45
CA TYR A 66 6.63 3.06 4.08
C TYR A 66 6.54 3.27 2.56
N LEU A 67 5.40 3.79 2.10
CA LEU A 67 5.23 4.22 0.71
C LEU A 67 6.14 5.42 0.44
N ARG A 68 7.07 5.30 -0.51
CA ARG A 68 8.15 6.27 -0.66
C ARG A 68 7.89 7.29 -1.75
N LYS A 69 7.55 6.82 -2.95
CA LYS A 69 7.53 7.64 -4.17
C LYS A 69 6.90 6.93 -5.35
N VAL A 70 6.50 7.74 -6.32
CA VAL A 70 6.05 7.31 -7.64
C VAL A 70 7.14 7.66 -8.65
N TYR A 71 7.56 6.66 -9.42
CA TYR A 71 8.35 6.85 -10.64
C TYR A 71 7.40 6.96 -11.81
N HIS A 72 7.58 7.95 -12.68
CA HIS A 72 6.66 8.18 -13.78
C HIS A 72 7.34 8.79 -15.00
N VAL A 73 6.76 8.48 -16.17
CA VAL A 73 7.11 9.03 -17.47
C VAL A 73 5.79 9.36 -18.17
N LYS A 74 5.54 10.65 -18.43
CA LYS A 74 4.45 11.08 -19.30
C LYS A 74 4.84 10.90 -20.77
N GLN A 75 3.87 10.73 -21.66
CA GLN A 75 4.16 10.70 -23.10
C GLN A 75 4.86 11.99 -23.52
N GLY A 76 5.97 11.86 -24.25
CA GLY A 76 6.78 13.00 -24.69
C GLY A 76 7.68 13.64 -23.62
N GLU A 77 7.66 13.15 -22.37
CA GLU A 77 8.48 13.68 -21.28
C GLU A 77 9.59 12.70 -20.84
N GLY A 78 10.59 13.24 -20.13
CA GLY A 78 11.64 12.45 -19.48
C GLY A 78 11.17 11.78 -18.17
N PHE A 79 12.02 10.90 -17.65
CA PHE A 79 11.80 10.24 -16.35
C PHE A 79 11.72 11.24 -15.20
N LYS A 80 10.71 11.09 -14.36
CA LYS A 80 10.49 11.92 -13.17
C LYS A 80 10.18 11.04 -11.95
N THR A 81 10.41 11.61 -10.77
CA THR A 81 10.10 10.98 -9.50
C THR A 81 9.35 11.97 -8.62
N THR A 82 8.22 11.54 -8.05
CA THR A 82 7.46 12.34 -7.07
C THR A 82 7.48 11.60 -5.73
N ASN A 83 7.98 12.25 -4.69
CA ASN A 83 7.95 11.69 -3.33
C ASN A 83 6.51 11.68 -2.82
N TRP A 84 6.08 10.59 -2.21
CA TRP A 84 4.74 10.47 -1.65
C TRP A 84 4.72 11.03 -0.22
N THR A 85 4.86 12.35 -0.12
CA THR A 85 4.84 13.08 1.15
C THR A 85 3.43 13.52 1.53
N VAL A 86 3.26 14.14 2.70
CA VAL A 86 1.99 14.73 3.14
C VAL A 86 1.51 15.80 2.14
N GLU A 87 2.40 16.68 1.71
CA GLU A 87 2.10 17.77 0.78
C GLU A 87 1.72 17.28 -0.60
N ASN A 88 2.24 16.11 -1.00
CA ASN A 88 2.03 15.52 -2.32
C ASN A 88 1.00 14.37 -2.31
N ASP A 89 0.35 14.09 -1.17
CA ASP A 89 -0.51 12.90 -1.01
C ASP A 89 -1.64 12.88 -2.05
N ASP A 90 -2.38 13.99 -2.16
CA ASP A 90 -3.50 14.10 -3.10
C ASP A 90 -3.03 14.09 -4.57
N ALA A 91 -1.90 14.72 -4.86
CA ALA A 91 -1.31 14.70 -6.20
C ALA A 91 -0.88 13.27 -6.59
N CYS A 92 -0.29 12.51 -5.66
CA CYS A 92 0.12 11.13 -5.91
C CYS A 92 -1.08 10.19 -6.06
N LYS A 93 -2.13 10.35 -5.23
CA LYS A 93 -3.40 9.61 -5.40
C LYS A 93 -4.00 9.87 -6.78
N LYS A 94 -4.04 11.14 -7.20
CA LYS A 94 -4.55 11.53 -8.52
C LYS A 94 -3.73 10.90 -9.65
N MET A 95 -2.39 10.98 -9.58
CA MET A 95 -1.50 10.34 -10.56
C MET A 95 -1.74 8.83 -10.68
N VAL A 96 -1.86 8.13 -9.55
CA VAL A 96 -2.13 6.70 -9.53
C VAL A 96 -3.50 6.39 -10.13
N ALA A 97 -4.52 7.19 -9.83
CA ALA A 97 -5.86 7.03 -10.38
C ALA A 97 -5.90 7.27 -11.90
N GLU A 98 -5.25 8.33 -12.38
CA GLU A 98 -5.09 8.62 -13.81
C GLU A 98 -4.37 7.50 -14.58
N ALA A 99 -3.47 6.77 -13.90
CA ALA A 99 -2.73 5.65 -14.46
C ALA A 99 -3.43 4.28 -14.26
N GLY A 100 -4.70 4.28 -13.84
CA GLY A 100 -5.55 3.08 -13.75
C GLY A 100 -5.67 2.45 -12.37
N GLY A 101 -5.14 3.08 -11.32
CA GLY A 101 -5.39 2.69 -9.94
C GLY A 101 -6.82 3.04 -9.49
N GLN A 102 -7.30 2.33 -8.48
CA GLN A 102 -8.67 2.53 -7.98
C GLN A 102 -8.68 3.40 -6.73
N LEU A 103 -9.52 4.43 -6.73
CA LEU A 103 -9.82 5.25 -5.55
C LEU A 103 -11.25 4.95 -5.06
N VAL A 104 -11.38 4.48 -3.84
CA VAL A 104 -12.67 4.12 -3.23
C VAL A 104 -12.99 5.12 -2.12
N GLY A 105 -14.13 5.81 -2.24
CA GLY A 105 -14.58 6.82 -1.28
C GLY A 105 -13.89 8.18 -1.40
N PHE A 106 -13.17 8.44 -2.50
CA PHE A 106 -12.61 9.74 -2.82
C PHE A 106 -13.44 10.42 -3.92
N GLY A 107 -13.71 11.72 -3.77
CA GLY A 107 -14.35 12.54 -4.80
C GLY A 107 -13.33 13.11 -5.78
N CYS A 108 -12.47 12.27 -6.35
CA CYS A 108 -11.42 12.72 -7.26
C CYS A 108 -11.98 12.84 -8.67
N ASP A 109 -11.89 14.04 -9.28
CA ASP A 109 -12.25 14.23 -10.68
C ASP A 109 -11.08 13.81 -11.59
N ILE A 110 -11.34 12.83 -12.46
CA ILE A 110 -10.41 12.29 -13.46
C ILE A 110 -10.95 12.60 -14.87
N SER A 111 -11.56 13.77 -15.04
CA SER A 111 -12.15 14.23 -16.30
C SER A 111 -11.16 14.32 -17.47
N ASN A 112 -9.86 14.48 -17.19
CA ASN A 112 -8.79 14.52 -18.21
C ASN A 112 -7.57 13.70 -17.76
N PRO A 113 -7.58 12.36 -17.94
CA PRO A 113 -6.47 11.53 -17.51
C PRO A 113 -5.20 11.86 -18.32
N ALA A 114 -4.09 12.06 -17.63
CA ALA A 114 -2.80 12.23 -18.28
C ALA A 114 -2.40 10.96 -19.06
N GLN A 115 -1.74 11.15 -20.20
CA GLN A 115 -1.20 10.04 -20.98
C GLN A 115 0.15 9.61 -20.40
N TRP A 116 0.12 8.56 -19.59
CA TRP A 116 1.30 7.97 -18.97
C TRP A 116 1.94 6.95 -19.90
N LYS A 117 3.26 7.09 -20.14
CA LYS A 117 4.06 6.06 -20.82
C LYS A 117 4.39 4.92 -19.87
N SER A 118 4.80 5.25 -18.65
CA SER A 118 5.04 4.25 -17.59
C SER A 118 4.92 4.89 -16.21
N MET A 119 4.50 4.09 -15.23
CA MET A 119 4.48 4.51 -13.83
C MET A 119 4.74 3.31 -12.91
N LYS A 120 5.47 3.54 -11.82
CA LYS A 120 5.70 2.57 -10.75
C LYS A 120 5.52 3.21 -9.39
N VAL A 121 4.79 2.54 -8.52
CA VAL A 121 4.62 2.92 -7.11
C VAL A 121 5.65 2.14 -6.30
N ASN A 122 6.48 2.84 -5.53
CA ASN A 122 7.59 2.24 -4.77
C ASN A 122 7.32 2.31 -3.26
N VAL A 123 7.48 1.16 -2.61
CA VAL A 123 7.42 1.00 -1.15
C VAL A 123 8.82 0.74 -0.64
N ASN A 124 9.30 1.58 0.27
CA ASN A 124 10.52 1.33 1.02
C ASN A 124 10.26 0.22 2.03
N ILE A 125 11.09 -0.82 2.00
CA ILE A 125 11.08 -1.88 2.99
C ILE A 125 12.42 -1.85 3.71
N THR A 126 12.38 -1.66 5.02
CA THR A 126 13.51 -1.96 5.89
C THR A 126 13.47 -3.44 6.20
N ALA A 127 14.58 -4.13 5.99
CA ALA A 127 14.69 -5.54 6.25
C ALA A 127 15.19 -5.82 7.66
N LYS A 128 14.88 -7.02 8.14
CA LYS A 128 15.43 -7.61 9.37
C LYS A 128 15.79 -9.05 9.08
N ASN A 129 16.81 -9.58 9.74
CA ASN A 129 17.24 -10.97 9.56
C ASN A 129 17.56 -11.33 8.09
N THR A 130 18.11 -10.38 7.31
CA THR A 130 18.56 -10.59 5.93
C THR A 130 19.97 -10.02 5.71
N SER A 131 20.55 -10.24 4.53
CA SER A 131 21.85 -9.69 4.13
C SER A 131 21.80 -8.21 3.69
N PHE A 132 20.62 -7.60 3.60
CA PHE A 132 20.45 -6.19 3.23
C PHE A 132 19.69 -5.42 4.31
N ASP A 133 19.94 -4.12 4.40
CA ASP A 133 19.29 -3.25 5.39
C ASP A 133 17.94 -2.70 4.89
N TRP A 134 17.86 -2.38 3.60
CA TRP A 134 16.66 -1.83 2.98
C TRP A 134 16.60 -2.08 1.46
N GLY A 135 15.40 -1.97 0.89
CA GLY A 135 15.20 -1.98 -0.56
C GLY A 135 13.78 -1.61 -0.95
N PHE A 136 13.52 -1.49 -2.26
CA PHE A 136 12.19 -1.17 -2.78
C PHE A 136 11.47 -2.42 -3.31
N LEU A 137 10.22 -2.55 -2.86
CA LEU A 137 9.19 -3.31 -3.56
C LEU A 137 8.38 -2.34 -4.42
N SER A 138 8.02 -2.77 -5.63
CA SER A 138 7.32 -1.90 -6.58
C SER A 138 6.20 -2.59 -7.34
N THR A 139 5.16 -1.83 -7.65
CA THR A 139 4.08 -2.29 -8.53
C THR A 139 3.67 -1.20 -9.53
N VAL A 140 2.75 -1.53 -10.42
CA VAL A 140 2.12 -0.59 -11.37
C VAL A 140 0.79 -0.07 -10.83
N PRO A 141 0.35 1.14 -11.22
CA PRO A 141 -0.87 1.75 -10.68
C PRO A 141 -2.14 0.91 -10.82
N SER A 142 -2.31 0.15 -11.91
CA SER A 142 -3.46 -0.74 -12.11
C SER A 142 -3.59 -1.88 -11.10
N LYS A 143 -2.56 -2.09 -10.27
CA LYS A 143 -2.53 -3.06 -9.16
C LYS A 143 -2.70 -2.40 -7.79
N VAL A 144 -3.00 -1.09 -7.76
CA VAL A 144 -3.15 -0.30 -6.55
C VAL A 144 -4.61 0.05 -6.33
N ARG A 145 -5.09 -0.17 -5.10
CA ARG A 145 -6.40 0.26 -4.62
C ARG A 145 -6.22 1.11 -3.38
N ILE A 146 -6.78 2.30 -3.36
CA ILE A 146 -6.69 3.26 -2.25
C ILE A 146 -8.10 3.48 -1.72
N PHE A 147 -8.28 3.30 -0.41
CA PHE A 147 -9.55 3.36 0.27
C PHE A 147 -9.53 4.50 1.28
N ARG A 148 -10.49 5.42 1.14
CA ARG A 148 -10.66 6.48 2.13
C ARG A 148 -11.10 5.87 3.43
N GLY A 149 -10.44 6.19 4.54
CA GLY A 149 -10.83 5.71 5.86
C GLY A 149 -12.20 6.25 6.29
N PRO A 150 -12.85 5.60 7.27
CA PRO A 150 -14.12 6.08 7.80
C PRO A 150 -13.92 7.36 8.63
N VAL A 151 -14.85 8.31 8.51
CA VAL A 151 -14.76 9.65 9.12
C VAL A 151 -14.66 9.65 10.65
N TYR A 152 -15.15 8.59 11.31
CA TYR A 152 -15.08 8.45 12.77
C TYR A 152 -13.65 8.14 13.27
N THR A 153 -12.72 7.74 12.41
CA THR A 153 -11.31 7.54 12.80
C THR A 153 -10.58 8.86 13.01
N CYS A 154 -10.92 9.86 12.18
CA CYS A 154 -10.56 11.27 12.33
C CYS A 154 -11.32 12.06 11.25
N GLN A 155 -11.92 13.19 11.62
CA GLN A 155 -12.67 14.03 10.68
C GLN A 155 -11.79 14.66 9.60
N TYR A 156 -10.54 15.01 9.96
CA TYR A 156 -9.61 15.69 9.07
C TYR A 156 -8.67 14.72 8.35
N HIS A 157 -8.18 13.70 9.08
CA HIS A 157 -7.15 12.77 8.60
C HIS A 157 -7.61 11.32 8.78
N PRO A 158 -8.66 10.88 8.06
CA PRO A 158 -9.16 9.51 8.18
C PRO A 158 -8.03 8.52 7.93
N TRP A 159 -8.09 7.36 8.58
CA TRP A 159 -7.08 6.31 8.44
C TRP A 159 -7.24 5.62 7.09
N ASP A 160 -6.79 6.27 6.02
CA ASP A 160 -6.84 5.72 4.67
C ASP A 160 -6.01 4.43 4.58
N ALA A 161 -6.45 3.49 3.75
CA ALA A 161 -5.76 2.23 3.49
C ALA A 161 -5.39 2.12 2.01
N MET A 162 -4.29 1.45 1.71
CA MET A 162 -3.89 1.17 0.34
C MET A 162 -3.35 -0.24 0.22
N ILE A 163 -3.89 -0.97 -0.76
CA ILE A 163 -3.43 -2.31 -1.14
C ILE A 163 -2.64 -2.17 -2.43
N LEU A 164 -1.39 -2.63 -2.40
CA LEU A 164 -0.52 -2.74 -3.56
C LEU A 164 -0.33 -4.22 -3.86
N ARG A 165 -0.79 -4.66 -5.04
CA ARG A 165 -0.66 -6.06 -5.47
C ARG A 165 0.55 -6.29 -6.37
N ASP A 166 1.01 -7.53 -6.43
CA ASP A 166 2.05 -7.98 -7.36
C ASP A 166 3.33 -7.13 -7.26
N CYS A 167 3.72 -6.71 -6.04
CA CYS A 167 4.95 -5.96 -5.85
C CYS A 167 6.18 -6.86 -6.03
N TYR A 168 7.19 -6.36 -6.72
CA TYR A 168 8.45 -7.09 -6.97
C TYR A 168 9.65 -6.27 -6.49
N ALA A 169 10.72 -6.97 -6.11
CA ALA A 169 11.99 -6.37 -5.73
C ALA A 169 12.65 -5.69 -6.93
N ASN A 170 13.18 -4.48 -6.75
CA ASN A 170 13.89 -3.77 -7.82
C ASN A 170 15.17 -3.04 -7.37
N THR A 171 15.66 -3.32 -6.16
CA THR A 171 16.88 -2.73 -5.59
C THR A 171 17.93 -3.82 -5.36
N GLY A 172 19.21 -3.55 -5.67
CA GLY A 172 20.32 -4.51 -5.70
C GLY A 172 20.32 -5.53 -4.56
N GLY A 173 20.54 -5.08 -3.32
CA GLY A 173 20.64 -6.00 -2.17
C GLY A 173 19.38 -6.84 -1.90
N MET A 174 18.19 -6.32 -2.24
CA MET A 174 16.95 -7.10 -2.14
C MET A 174 16.80 -8.10 -3.31
N MET A 175 17.32 -7.75 -4.49
CA MET A 175 17.32 -8.63 -5.67
C MET A 175 18.28 -9.82 -5.50
N GLU A 176 19.33 -9.67 -4.69
CA GLU A 176 20.31 -10.72 -4.37
C GLU A 176 19.76 -11.81 -3.41
N VAL A 177 18.60 -11.59 -2.79
CA VAL A 177 17.96 -12.57 -1.90
C VAL A 177 16.87 -13.31 -2.66
N ASP A 178 17.18 -14.50 -3.18
CA ASP A 178 16.28 -15.30 -4.03
C ASP A 178 14.90 -15.55 -3.42
N SER A 179 14.81 -15.79 -2.11
CA SER A 179 13.54 -16.02 -1.42
C SER A 179 12.62 -14.79 -1.43
N ILE A 180 13.16 -13.60 -1.73
CA ILE A 180 12.43 -12.34 -1.86
C ILE A 180 12.26 -11.97 -3.33
N SER A 181 13.34 -12.01 -4.11
CA SER A 181 13.36 -11.54 -5.50
C SER A 181 12.63 -12.46 -6.49
N SER A 182 12.50 -13.75 -6.16
CA SER A 182 11.73 -14.72 -6.95
C SER A 182 10.21 -14.69 -6.68
N ARG A 183 9.73 -13.75 -5.86
CA ARG A 183 8.34 -13.68 -5.39
C ARG A 183 7.67 -12.36 -5.71
N TYR A 184 6.35 -12.43 -5.89
CA TYR A 184 5.48 -11.27 -5.75
C TYR A 184 5.05 -11.10 -4.30
N TRP A 185 4.86 -9.84 -3.92
CA TRP A 185 4.43 -9.44 -2.59
C TRP A 185 3.21 -8.54 -2.69
N ASP A 186 2.17 -8.85 -1.92
CA ASP A 186 1.07 -7.93 -1.68
C ASP A 186 1.36 -7.13 -0.41
N ILE A 187 1.11 -5.83 -0.45
CA ILE A 187 1.44 -4.91 0.62
C ILE A 187 0.19 -4.15 1.03
N LEU A 188 -0.09 -4.13 2.32
CA LEU A 188 -1.04 -3.21 2.93
C LEU A 188 -0.27 -2.06 3.57
N VAL A 189 -0.56 -0.84 3.14
CA VAL A 189 -0.09 0.38 3.78
C VAL A 189 -1.26 1.19 4.32
N MET A 190 -1.05 1.93 5.40
CA MET A 190 -2.07 2.77 6.01
C MET A 190 -1.54 4.18 6.28
N LYS A 191 -2.38 5.19 6.04
CA LYS A 191 -2.07 6.59 6.32
C LYS A 191 -2.25 6.86 7.82
N MET A 192 -1.18 7.23 8.51
CA MET A 192 -1.15 7.19 9.98
C MET A 192 -0.86 8.50 10.70
N CYS A 193 -0.11 9.43 10.11
CA CYS A 193 0.15 10.74 10.73
C CYS A 193 0.69 11.72 9.69
N GLU A 194 0.29 12.98 9.80
CA GLU A 194 0.85 14.07 9.00
C GLU A 194 2.18 14.59 9.56
N ASP A 195 2.56 14.18 10.77
CA ASP A 195 3.86 14.53 11.36
C ASP A 195 5.04 13.76 10.77
N TYR A 196 4.80 12.87 9.79
CA TYR A 196 5.86 12.17 9.07
C TYR A 196 5.95 12.69 7.65
N ASP A 197 7.18 12.91 7.19
CA ASP A 197 7.47 13.20 5.78
C ASP A 197 6.84 12.17 4.83
N TYR A 198 6.65 10.92 5.28
CA TYR A 198 5.98 9.85 4.53
C TYR A 198 4.83 9.26 5.36
N PRO A 199 3.57 9.63 5.08
CA PRO A 199 2.46 9.36 6.00
C PRO A 199 1.92 7.91 5.91
N TRP A 200 2.31 7.16 4.89
CA TRP A 200 1.80 5.82 4.57
C TRP A 200 2.77 4.73 5.02
N VAL A 201 2.46 4.05 6.12
CA VAL A 201 3.32 3.03 6.72
C VAL A 201 2.88 1.62 6.33
N VAL A 202 3.83 0.71 6.17
CA VAL A 202 3.58 -0.70 5.88
C VAL A 202 3.07 -1.39 7.15
N VAL A 203 1.95 -2.09 7.04
CA VAL A 203 1.31 -2.82 8.16
C VAL A 203 1.10 -4.31 7.88
N ALA A 204 1.15 -4.74 6.62
CA ALA A 204 1.16 -6.15 6.25
C ALA A 204 1.91 -6.36 4.94
N VAL A 205 2.57 -7.52 4.82
CA VAL A 205 3.23 -7.98 3.58
C VAL A 205 2.92 -9.46 3.44
N LYS A 206 2.44 -9.89 2.28
CA LYS A 206 2.03 -11.27 2.01
C LYS A 206 2.66 -11.77 0.71
N ASP A 207 3.25 -12.96 0.73
CA ASP A 207 3.70 -13.64 -0.48
C ASP A 207 2.49 -13.95 -1.38
N ALA A 208 2.54 -13.44 -2.61
CA ALA A 208 1.49 -13.55 -3.61
C ALA A 208 1.79 -14.57 -4.70
N GLY A 209 2.89 -15.31 -4.58
CA GLY A 209 3.29 -16.34 -5.52
C GLY A 209 4.60 -16.03 -6.26
N PRO A 210 4.98 -16.89 -7.22
CA PRO A 210 6.22 -16.73 -7.96
C PRO A 210 6.20 -15.49 -8.84
N TYR A 211 7.34 -14.79 -8.87
CA TYR A 211 7.60 -13.67 -9.77
C TYR A 211 7.62 -14.15 -11.22
N LYS A 212 6.94 -13.41 -12.11
CA LYS A 212 6.80 -13.72 -13.54
C LYS A 212 7.17 -12.49 -14.36
N PRO A 213 8.45 -12.29 -14.73
CA PRO A 213 8.91 -11.08 -15.40
C PRO A 213 8.18 -10.78 -16.71
N GLU A 214 7.66 -11.82 -17.39
CA GLU A 214 6.81 -11.70 -18.57
C GLU A 214 5.57 -10.82 -18.34
N ASN A 215 5.00 -10.80 -17.13
CA ASN A 215 3.85 -9.97 -16.78
C ASN A 215 4.19 -8.47 -16.70
N HIS A 216 5.48 -8.12 -16.68
CA HIS A 216 5.94 -6.73 -16.67
C HIS A 216 6.46 -6.25 -18.04
N ARG A 217 6.57 -7.14 -19.03
CA ARG A 217 7.06 -6.79 -20.37
C ARG A 217 6.11 -5.88 -21.16
N ALA A 218 4.86 -5.74 -20.73
CA ALA A 218 3.86 -4.89 -21.39
C ALA A 218 4.08 -3.37 -21.23
N CYS A 219 5.07 -2.91 -20.45
CA CYS A 219 5.35 -1.46 -20.29
C CYS A 219 6.55 -0.93 -21.10
N PHE A 220 7.12 -1.71 -22.03
CA PHE A 220 8.33 -1.30 -22.79
C PHE A 220 8.23 -1.39 -24.31
N CYS A 221 7.05 -1.65 -24.88
CA CYS A 221 6.90 -1.67 -26.34
C CYS A 221 5.80 -0.73 -26.83
N CYS A 222 6.19 0.08 -27.81
CA CYS A 222 5.45 1.05 -28.62
C CYS A 222 5.44 2.48 -28.06
#